data_AF-A0A1V4IXD8-F1
#
_entry.id   AF-A0A1V4IXD8-F1
#
_cell.length_a   1.000
_cell.length_b   1.000
_cell.length_c   1.000
_cell.angle_alpha   90.00
_cell.angle_beta   90.00
_cell.angle_gamma   90.00
#
_symmetry.space_group_name_H-M   'P 1'
#
loop_
_entity.id
_entity.type
_entity.pdbx_description
1 polymer ?
#
loop_
_entity_poly.entity_id
_entity_poly.type
_entity_poly.pdbx_seq_one_letter_code
_entity_poly.pdbx_strand_id
1 'polypeptide(L)'
;MYANLIIIVVAVVCFIAIFAMFVPLGLWISSLAANVQVSIFNLIGMRLRRVIPSKIVIPLIKATKAGMGLTVNQLEAHYLAGGNVDNVVNALIAAHRADIGLHFEKAAAIDLAGRDVLEAVKMSVNPRVIETPNVSAVAKDGIELLVKARVTVRANLERLVGGAGEATILARVGEGIVTTVGSSTSHKIVLENPDAISKTVLNKGLDAGTAFEILSIDIADVDVGRNIGAHLQTLQAEADKNIAQAKAEERRAMAVAKEQEMRAAVVESEAEVPKAMAYALREGKLGIMDYYDMQNVIADTSMRSSISKAGTKPQTLTTDNKEKQNQ
;
A
#
# COMPACT_ATOMS: atom_id res chain seq x y z
N MET A 1 48.71 -24.75 -70.55
CA MET A 1 49.30 -25.15 -69.24
C MET A 1 48.99 -24.15 -68.13
N TYR A 2 49.22 -22.85 -68.33
CA TYR A 2 48.95 -21.82 -67.32
C TYR A 2 47.46 -21.67 -66.93
N ALA A 3 46.51 -21.85 -67.86
CA ALA A 3 45.07 -21.77 -67.55
C ALA A 3 44.62 -22.85 -66.54
N ASN A 4 45.07 -24.10 -66.70
CA ASN A 4 44.75 -25.18 -65.76
C ASN A 4 45.42 -24.97 -64.39
N LEU A 5 46.64 -24.42 -64.37
CA LEU A 5 47.33 -24.05 -63.13
C LEU A 5 46.57 -22.95 -62.38
N ILE A 6 46.09 -21.93 -63.10
CA ILE A 6 45.29 -20.83 -62.53
C ILE A 6 43.96 -21.35 -61.97
N ILE A 7 43.27 -22.25 -62.68
CA ILE A 7 42.01 -22.87 -62.20
C ILE A 7 42.24 -23.67 -60.93
N ILE A 8 43.32 -24.46 -60.85
CA ILE A 8 43.67 -25.24 -59.66
C ILE A 8 44.01 -24.31 -58.47
N VAL A 9 44.81 -23.26 -58.71
CA VAL A 9 45.14 -22.29 -57.66
C VAL A 9 43.90 -21.55 -57.16
N VAL A 10 43.01 -21.12 -58.05
CA VAL A 10 41.75 -20.47 -57.68
C VAL A 10 40.84 -21.44 -56.92
N ALA A 11 40.76 -22.71 -57.31
CA ALA A 11 40.00 -23.73 -56.59
C ALA A 11 40.55 -24.00 -55.18
N VAL A 12 41.87 -24.06 -55.02
CA VAL A 12 42.54 -24.23 -53.73
C VAL A 12 42.33 -23.00 -52.84
N VAL A 13 42.46 -21.79 -53.38
CA VAL A 13 42.22 -20.54 -52.64
C VAL A 13 40.75 -20.44 -52.22
N CYS A 14 39.80 -20.76 -53.10
CA CYS A 14 38.39 -20.82 -52.76
C CYS A 14 38.10 -21.89 -51.68
N PHE A 15 38.71 -23.06 -51.78
CA PHE A 15 38.54 -24.12 -50.77
C PHE A 15 39.08 -23.68 -49.40
N ILE A 16 40.26 -23.06 -49.36
CA ILE A 16 40.84 -22.50 -48.13
C ILE A 16 39.97 -21.37 -47.59
N ALA A 17 39.44 -20.48 -48.44
CA ALA A 17 38.58 -19.39 -48.02
C ALA A 17 37.25 -19.90 -47.42
N ILE A 18 36.64 -20.92 -48.03
CA ILE A 18 35.42 -21.58 -47.51
C ILE A 18 35.73 -22.28 -46.18
N PHE A 19 36.85 -22.99 -46.09
CA PHE A 19 37.28 -23.66 -44.86
C PHE A 19 37.56 -22.67 -43.73
N ALA A 20 38.26 -21.57 -44.02
CA ALA A 20 38.55 -20.50 -43.06
C ALA A 20 37.30 -19.72 -42.63
N MET A 21 36.28 -19.62 -43.49
CA MET A 21 34.97 -19.06 -43.13
C MET A 21 34.19 -19.99 -42.20
N PHE A 22 34.36 -21.30 -42.34
CA PHE A 22 33.64 -22.30 -41.55
C PHE A 22 34.30 -22.59 -40.19
N VAL A 23 35.63 -22.56 -40.12
CA VAL A 23 36.40 -22.85 -38.91
C VAL A 23 36.92 -21.55 -38.29
N PRO A 24 36.50 -21.18 -37.07
CA PRO A 24 37.03 -19.99 -36.40
C PRO A 24 38.44 -20.28 -35.84
N LEU A 25 39.44 -20.28 -36.72
CA LEU A 25 40.85 -20.55 -36.37
C LEU A 25 41.37 -19.60 -35.28
N GLY A 26 40.93 -18.33 -35.27
CA GLY A 26 41.31 -17.38 -34.22
C GLY A 26 40.81 -17.74 -32.82
N LEU A 27 39.60 -18.31 -32.70
CA LEU A 27 39.08 -18.78 -31.40
C LEU A 27 39.82 -20.02 -30.92
N TRP A 28 40.17 -20.92 -31.85
CA TRP A 28 40.93 -22.13 -31.53
C TRP A 28 42.34 -21.80 -31.00
N ILE A 29 43.04 -20.88 -31.67
CA ILE A 29 44.35 -20.40 -31.20
C ILE A 29 44.21 -19.73 -29.82
N SER A 30 43.16 -18.94 -29.61
CA SER A 30 42.90 -18.27 -28.33
C SER A 30 42.63 -19.27 -27.19
N SER A 31 41.89 -20.36 -27.46
CA SER A 31 41.68 -21.43 -26.48
C SER A 31 42.97 -22.17 -26.13
N LEU A 32 43.81 -22.44 -27.14
CA LEU A 32 45.10 -23.11 -26.93
C LEU A 32 46.05 -22.25 -26.09
N ALA A 33 46.13 -20.95 -26.38
CA ALA A 33 46.93 -19.99 -25.63
C ALA A 33 46.48 -19.83 -24.16
N ALA A 34 45.20 -20.09 -23.89
CA ALA A 34 44.63 -20.07 -22.55
C ALA A 34 44.66 -21.44 -21.84
N ASN A 35 45.34 -22.44 -22.42
CA ASN A 35 45.39 -23.82 -21.94
C ASN A 35 44.01 -24.49 -21.81
N VAL A 36 43.07 -24.10 -22.66
CA VAL A 36 41.73 -24.71 -22.74
C VAL A 36 41.71 -25.68 -23.91
N GLN A 37 41.57 -26.97 -23.62
CA GLN A 37 41.58 -28.03 -24.63
C GLN A 37 40.24 -28.10 -25.39
N VAL A 38 40.04 -27.21 -26.36
CA VAL A 38 38.91 -27.26 -27.30
C VAL A 38 39.38 -27.83 -28.64
N SER A 39 38.82 -28.97 -29.04
CA SER A 39 39.13 -29.57 -30.34
C SER A 39 38.50 -28.78 -31.50
N ILE A 40 39.13 -28.81 -32.67
CA ILE A 40 38.58 -28.20 -33.90
C ILE A 40 37.22 -28.82 -34.24
N PHE A 41 37.07 -30.13 -34.00
CA PHE A 41 35.81 -30.85 -34.19
C PHE A 41 34.70 -30.32 -33.27
N ASN A 42 35.00 -29.92 -32.02
CA ASN A 42 34.00 -29.34 -31.13
C ASN A 42 33.50 -27.98 -31.66
N LEU A 43 34.38 -27.14 -32.20
CA LEU A 43 34.01 -25.84 -32.78
C LEU A 43 33.11 -25.98 -34.02
N ILE A 44 33.39 -26.98 -34.86
CA ILE A 44 32.54 -27.32 -36.01
C ILE A 44 31.20 -27.88 -35.51
N GLY A 45 31.23 -28.78 -34.52
CA GLY A 45 30.03 -29.37 -33.91
C GLY A 45 29.12 -28.35 -33.23
N MET A 46 29.67 -27.28 -32.65
CA MET A 46 28.88 -26.15 -32.11
C MET A 46 28.07 -25.47 -33.21
N ARG A 47 28.69 -25.16 -34.35
CA ARG A 47 28.00 -24.53 -35.48
C ARG A 47 26.91 -25.41 -36.06
N LEU A 48 27.13 -26.72 -36.15
CA LEU A 48 26.11 -27.68 -36.61
C LEU A 48 24.89 -27.72 -35.66
N ARG A 49 25.12 -27.58 -34.35
CA ARG A 49 24.08 -27.49 -33.31
C ARG A 49 23.49 -26.07 -33.15
N ARG A 50 23.80 -25.14 -34.06
CA ARG A 50 23.37 -23.73 -34.03
C ARG A 50 23.83 -22.96 -32.79
N VAL A 51 24.94 -23.37 -32.17
CA VAL A 51 25.60 -22.66 -31.07
C VAL A 51 26.69 -21.76 -31.63
N ILE A 52 26.76 -20.51 -31.16
CA ILE A 52 27.80 -19.56 -31.58
C ILE A 52 29.09 -19.85 -30.79
N PRO A 53 30.19 -20.32 -31.42
CA PRO A 53 31.37 -20.76 -30.67
C PRO A 53 32.03 -19.67 -29.82
N SER A 54 32.01 -18.40 -30.27
CA SER A 54 32.58 -17.28 -29.52
C SER A 54 31.91 -17.05 -28.16
N LYS A 55 30.60 -17.30 -28.07
CA LYS A 55 29.80 -17.15 -26.83
C LYS A 55 30.08 -18.25 -25.81
N ILE A 56 30.76 -19.33 -26.20
CA ILE A 56 31.11 -20.44 -25.30
C ILE A 56 32.60 -20.38 -24.94
N VAL A 57 33.47 -20.27 -25.96
CA VAL A 57 34.93 -20.35 -25.77
C VAL A 57 35.45 -19.17 -24.96
N ILE A 58 34.96 -17.95 -25.18
CA ILE A 58 35.44 -16.78 -24.44
C ILE A 58 35.10 -16.88 -22.94
N PRO A 59 33.84 -17.16 -22.52
CA PRO A 59 33.54 -17.44 -21.11
C PRO A 59 34.34 -18.62 -20.56
N LEU A 60 34.53 -19.70 -21.31
CA LEU A 60 35.31 -20.86 -20.86
C LEU A 60 36.78 -20.49 -20.56
N ILE A 61 37.40 -19.65 -21.40
CA ILE A 61 38.74 -19.12 -21.17
C ILE A 61 38.77 -18.30 -19.86
N LYS A 62 37.78 -17.42 -19.63
CA LYS A 62 37.69 -16.65 -18.38
C LYS A 62 37.56 -17.57 -17.17
N ALA A 63 36.72 -18.59 -17.26
CA ALA A 63 36.48 -19.56 -16.19
C ALA A 63 37.75 -20.35 -15.84
N THR A 64 38.43 -20.88 -16.85
CA THR A 64 39.67 -21.66 -16.68
C THR A 64 40.78 -20.81 -16.07
N LYS A 65 40.94 -19.56 -16.54
CA LYS A 65 41.91 -18.61 -15.95
C LYS A 65 41.58 -18.21 -14.52
N ALA A 66 40.31 -18.29 -14.12
CA ALA A 66 39.87 -18.07 -12.75
C ALA A 66 39.98 -19.33 -11.87
N GLY A 67 40.54 -20.43 -12.39
CA GLY A 67 40.70 -21.69 -11.65
C GLY A 67 39.44 -22.56 -11.58
N MET A 68 38.40 -22.23 -12.37
CA MET A 68 37.13 -22.97 -12.35
C MET A 68 37.14 -24.11 -13.38
N GLY A 69 36.81 -25.32 -12.93
CA GLY A 69 36.74 -26.53 -13.77
C GLY A 69 35.44 -26.67 -14.56
N LEU A 70 35.05 -25.65 -15.32
CA LEU A 70 33.84 -25.72 -16.16
C LEU A 70 34.10 -26.50 -17.44
N THR A 71 33.11 -27.28 -17.89
CA THR A 71 33.19 -28.05 -19.13
C THR A 71 32.52 -27.33 -20.29
N VAL A 72 32.98 -27.60 -21.52
CA VAL A 72 32.35 -27.09 -22.75
C VAL A 72 30.87 -27.47 -22.80
N ASN A 73 30.57 -28.72 -22.47
CA ASN A 73 29.21 -29.28 -22.53
C ASN A 73 28.23 -28.55 -21.60
N GLN A 74 28.67 -28.16 -20.39
CA GLN A 74 27.84 -27.41 -19.45
C GLN A 74 27.45 -26.03 -20.01
N LEU A 75 28.41 -25.30 -20.57
CA LEU A 75 28.16 -23.98 -21.15
C LEU A 75 27.29 -24.06 -22.41
N GLU A 76 27.51 -25.07 -23.25
CA GLU A 76 26.68 -25.31 -24.43
C GLU A 76 25.24 -25.69 -24.05
N ALA A 77 25.05 -26.57 -23.06
CA ALA A 77 23.73 -26.96 -22.57
C ALA A 77 22.96 -25.75 -22.04
N HIS A 78 23.62 -24.87 -21.28
CA HIS A 78 23.01 -23.63 -20.77
C HIS A 78 22.65 -22.66 -21.91
N TYR A 79 23.52 -22.51 -22.90
CA TYR A 79 23.25 -21.67 -24.07
C TYR A 79 22.06 -22.19 -24.89
N LEU A 80 21.98 -23.51 -25.08
CA LEU A 80 20.87 -24.15 -25.80
C LEU A 80 19.54 -24.05 -25.02
N ALA A 81 19.60 -24.01 -23.69
CA ALA A 81 18.45 -23.72 -22.83
C ALA A 81 17.99 -22.24 -22.90
N GLY A 82 18.72 -21.38 -23.63
CA GLY A 82 18.41 -19.96 -23.80
C GLY A 82 19.03 -19.05 -22.74
N GLY A 83 19.94 -19.57 -21.91
CA GLY A 83 20.61 -18.81 -20.86
C GLY A 83 21.82 -17.99 -21.34
N ASN A 84 22.22 -17.03 -20.51
CA ASN A 84 23.36 -16.16 -20.75
C ASN A 84 24.64 -16.70 -20.09
N VAL A 85 25.42 -17.44 -20.89
CA VAL A 85 26.69 -18.07 -20.49
C VAL A 85 27.71 -17.06 -19.94
N ASP A 86 27.85 -15.88 -20.55
CA ASP A 86 28.86 -14.91 -20.11
C ASP A 86 28.49 -14.33 -18.73
N ASN A 87 27.20 -14.06 -18.50
CA ASN A 87 26.73 -13.54 -17.21
C ASN A 87 26.95 -14.56 -16.08
N VAL A 88 26.56 -15.82 -16.31
CA VAL A 88 26.75 -16.92 -15.34
C VAL A 88 28.22 -17.12 -15.01
N VAL A 89 29.10 -17.15 -16.02
CA VAL A 89 30.54 -17.31 -15.78
C VAL A 89 31.11 -16.12 -15.02
N ASN A 90 30.76 -14.89 -15.38
CA ASN A 90 31.22 -13.71 -14.63
C ASN A 90 30.74 -13.74 -13.17
N ALA A 91 29.51 -14.21 -12.92
CA ALA A 91 28.95 -14.38 -11.58
C ALA A 91 29.70 -15.45 -10.78
N LEU A 92 30.04 -16.59 -11.39
CA LEU A 92 30.83 -17.65 -10.76
C LEU A 92 32.25 -17.17 -10.42
N ILE A 93 32.90 -16.40 -11.30
CA ILE A 93 34.21 -15.80 -11.02
C ILE A 93 34.11 -14.84 -9.82
N ALA A 94 33.07 -14.00 -9.78
CA ALA A 94 32.85 -13.07 -8.69
C ALA A 94 32.60 -13.81 -7.36
N ALA A 95 31.79 -14.88 -7.39
CA ALA A 95 31.51 -15.71 -6.22
C ALA A 95 32.78 -16.40 -5.72
N HIS A 96 33.57 -17.00 -6.62
CA HIS A 96 34.81 -17.67 -6.27
C HIS A 96 35.84 -16.73 -5.65
N ARG A 97 35.96 -15.49 -6.17
CA ARG A 97 36.85 -14.46 -5.61
C ARG A 97 36.41 -13.95 -4.24
N ALA A 98 35.11 -14.02 -3.95
CA ALA A 98 34.53 -13.62 -2.68
C ALA A 98 34.34 -14.79 -1.71
N ASP A 99 34.90 -15.96 -2.02
CA ASP A 99 34.78 -17.21 -1.25
C ASP A 99 33.33 -17.66 -0.99
N ILE A 100 32.45 -17.44 -1.98
CA ILE A 100 31.05 -17.86 -1.94
C ILE A 100 30.90 -19.15 -2.73
N GLY A 101 30.38 -20.21 -2.07
CA GLY A 101 30.12 -21.52 -2.66
C GLY A 101 28.95 -21.54 -3.65
N LEU A 102 29.16 -21.02 -4.86
CA LEU A 102 28.17 -21.06 -5.95
C LEU A 102 28.56 -22.08 -7.02
N HIS A 103 27.73 -23.12 -7.19
CA HIS A 103 27.91 -24.13 -8.24
C HIS A 103 27.27 -23.71 -9.56
N PHE A 104 27.77 -24.27 -10.68
CA PHE A 104 27.29 -23.96 -12.01
C PHE A 104 25.79 -24.27 -12.19
N GLU A 105 25.29 -25.40 -11.67
CA GLU A 105 23.87 -25.75 -11.83
C GLU A 105 22.95 -24.73 -11.14
N LYS A 106 23.34 -24.25 -9.96
CA LYS A 106 22.58 -23.20 -9.24
C LYS A 106 22.61 -21.87 -9.98
N ALA A 107 23.78 -21.45 -10.45
CA ALA A 107 23.91 -20.22 -11.22
C ALA A 107 23.11 -20.26 -12.52
N ALA A 108 23.13 -21.39 -13.22
CA ALA A 108 22.31 -21.63 -14.41
C ALA A 108 20.80 -21.58 -14.10
N ALA A 109 20.36 -22.20 -12.99
CA ALA A 109 18.96 -22.16 -12.57
C ALA A 109 18.46 -20.74 -12.27
N ILE A 110 19.30 -19.90 -11.64
CA ILE A 110 18.98 -18.49 -11.38
C ILE A 110 18.80 -17.72 -12.69
N ASP A 111 19.73 -17.89 -13.64
CA ASP A 111 19.69 -17.22 -14.94
C ASP A 111 18.47 -17.64 -15.77
N LEU A 112 18.15 -18.93 -15.81
CA LEU A 112 16.96 -19.47 -16.49
C LEU A 112 15.64 -19.03 -15.83
N ALA A 113 15.65 -18.74 -14.53
CA ALA A 113 14.53 -18.13 -13.83
C ALA A 113 14.33 -16.63 -14.16
N GLY A 114 15.17 -16.06 -15.03
CA GLY A 114 15.10 -14.67 -15.45
C GLY A 114 15.65 -13.66 -14.43
N ARG A 115 16.48 -14.13 -13.49
CA ARG A 115 17.16 -13.29 -12.48
C ARG A 115 18.60 -13.04 -12.89
N ASP A 116 19.13 -11.85 -12.62
CA ASP A 116 20.54 -11.56 -12.84
C ASP A 116 21.42 -12.19 -11.75
N VAL A 117 22.11 -13.26 -12.10
CA VAL A 117 23.03 -13.99 -11.20
C VAL A 117 24.19 -13.10 -10.76
N LEU A 118 24.73 -12.28 -11.66
CA LEU A 118 25.89 -11.44 -11.38
C LEU A 118 25.53 -10.34 -10.38
N GLU A 119 24.36 -9.72 -10.55
CA GLU A 119 23.85 -8.75 -9.59
C GLU A 119 23.63 -9.41 -8.22
N ALA A 120 23.02 -10.60 -8.18
CA ALA A 120 22.79 -11.32 -6.94
C ALA A 120 24.08 -11.66 -6.19
N VAL A 121 25.13 -12.11 -6.89
CA VAL A 121 26.44 -12.37 -6.28
C VAL A 121 27.05 -11.07 -5.76
N LYS A 122 27.03 -9.99 -6.55
CA LYS A 122 27.53 -8.67 -6.11
C LYS A 122 26.83 -8.18 -4.85
N MET A 123 25.50 -8.33 -4.80
CA MET A 123 24.68 -7.94 -3.65
C MET A 123 24.91 -8.85 -2.43
N SER A 124 25.32 -10.10 -2.64
CA SER A 124 25.70 -11.00 -1.55
C SER A 124 27.03 -10.57 -0.91
N VAL A 125 27.98 -10.05 -1.71
CA VAL A 125 29.29 -9.54 -1.24
C VAL A 125 29.16 -8.14 -0.65
N ASN A 126 28.45 -7.25 -1.34
CA ASN A 126 28.24 -5.87 -0.95
C ASN A 126 26.73 -5.62 -0.75
N PRO A 127 26.25 -5.64 0.51
CA PRO A 127 24.85 -5.37 0.81
C PRO A 127 24.39 -4.01 0.26
N ARG A 128 23.11 -3.90 -0.08
CA ARG A 128 22.49 -2.63 -0.49
C ARG A 128 21.44 -2.17 0.51
N VAL A 129 21.28 -0.86 0.60
CA VAL A 129 20.26 -0.23 1.45
C VAL A 129 19.03 0.06 0.61
N ILE A 130 17.87 -0.35 1.12
CA ILE A 130 16.56 -0.10 0.52
C ILE A 130 15.71 0.64 1.54
N GLU A 131 15.01 1.68 1.11
CA GLU A 131 14.17 2.48 1.99
C GLU A 131 12.71 1.99 1.93
N THR A 132 12.03 1.99 3.08
CA THR A 132 10.59 1.75 3.15
C THR A 132 9.83 3.00 2.71
N PRO A 133 8.62 2.85 2.16
CA PRO A 133 7.68 3.98 2.08
C PRO A 133 7.38 4.50 3.50
N ASN A 134 6.79 5.70 3.60
CA ASN A 134 6.32 6.23 4.88
C ASN A 134 5.28 5.30 5.49
N VAL A 135 5.61 4.67 6.60
CA VAL A 135 4.71 3.79 7.35
C VAL A 135 3.99 4.63 8.39
N SER A 136 2.66 4.77 8.25
CA SER A 136 1.81 5.42 9.26
C SER A 136 1.39 4.40 10.31
N ALA A 137 1.60 4.75 11.59
CA ALA A 137 1.18 3.94 12.72
C ALA A 137 0.70 4.84 13.87
N VAL A 138 -0.28 4.37 14.65
CA VAL A 138 -0.90 5.14 15.74
C VAL A 138 -0.55 4.51 17.06
N ALA A 139 0.06 5.26 17.99
CA ALA A 139 0.32 4.79 19.33
C ALA A 139 -0.97 4.76 20.18
N LYS A 140 -0.94 4.09 21.35
CA LYS A 140 -2.13 3.97 22.23
C LYS A 140 -2.66 5.29 22.77
N ASP A 141 -1.85 6.35 22.76
CA ASP A 141 -2.27 7.71 23.11
C ASP A 141 -2.99 8.44 21.97
N GLY A 142 -3.21 7.77 20.83
CA GLY A 142 -3.98 8.29 19.70
C GLY A 142 -3.19 9.23 18.77
N ILE A 143 -1.88 9.29 18.92
CA ILE A 143 -1.00 10.12 18.07
C ILE A 143 -0.40 9.28 16.95
N GLU A 144 -0.53 9.80 15.72
CA GLU A 144 0.06 9.22 14.51
C GLU A 144 1.56 9.49 14.47
N LEU A 145 2.34 8.46 14.12
CA LEU A 145 3.75 8.55 13.79
C LEU A 145 3.95 8.08 12.35
N LEU A 146 4.72 8.85 11.58
CA LEU A 146 5.17 8.48 10.25
C LEU A 146 6.62 8.03 10.36
N VAL A 147 6.86 6.74 10.12
CA VAL A 147 8.18 6.12 10.29
C VAL A 147 8.75 5.75 8.92
N LYS A 148 10.01 6.12 8.68
CA LYS A 148 10.80 5.64 7.54
C LYS A 148 11.94 4.77 8.05
N ALA A 149 12.13 3.60 7.45
CA ALA A 149 13.22 2.70 7.77
C ALA A 149 14.11 2.47 6.55
N ARG A 150 15.42 2.34 6.80
CA ARG A 150 16.44 1.87 5.88
C ARG A 150 16.74 0.42 6.21
N VAL A 151 16.53 -0.47 5.25
CA VAL A 151 16.75 -1.90 5.40
C VAL A 151 18.00 -2.27 4.61
N THR A 152 19.04 -2.74 5.31
CA THR A 152 20.25 -3.25 4.68
C THR A 152 20.04 -4.73 4.38
N VAL A 153 20.00 -5.08 3.10
CA VAL A 153 19.76 -6.45 2.64
C VAL A 153 20.94 -6.99 1.83
N ARG A 154 21.19 -8.29 1.98
CA ARG A 154 22.06 -9.07 1.07
C ARG A 154 21.24 -10.14 0.36
N ALA A 155 21.68 -10.54 -0.82
CA ALA A 155 21.04 -11.64 -1.55
C ALA A 155 21.40 -13.00 -0.93
N ASN A 156 20.40 -13.84 -0.72
CA ASN A 156 20.58 -15.24 -0.36
C ASN A 156 20.52 -16.10 -1.63
N LEU A 157 21.69 -16.55 -2.09
CA LEU A 157 21.82 -17.30 -3.34
C LEU A 157 21.09 -18.65 -3.33
N GLU A 158 20.83 -19.24 -2.16
CA GLU A 158 20.12 -20.51 -2.06
C GLU A 158 18.62 -20.37 -2.28
N ARG A 159 18.05 -19.23 -1.88
CA ARG A 159 16.60 -18.95 -1.92
C ARG A 159 16.21 -17.95 -3.01
N LEU A 160 17.14 -17.60 -3.89
CA LEU A 160 16.94 -16.59 -4.93
C LEU A 160 15.90 -17.04 -5.98
N VAL A 161 15.81 -18.35 -6.23
CA VAL A 161 14.79 -18.97 -7.11
C VAL A 161 13.60 -19.39 -6.25
N GLY A 162 12.43 -18.80 -6.51
CA GLY A 162 11.18 -19.08 -5.80
C GLY A 162 10.99 -18.33 -4.47
N GLY A 163 12.02 -17.64 -3.96
CA GLY A 163 11.90 -16.77 -2.79
C GLY A 163 11.14 -15.47 -3.07
N ALA A 164 10.53 -14.93 -2.02
CA ALA A 164 9.83 -13.65 -2.08
C ALA A 164 10.81 -12.48 -2.29
N GLY A 165 10.36 -11.46 -3.04
CA GLY A 165 11.17 -10.31 -3.44
C GLY A 165 11.26 -9.20 -2.40
N GLU A 166 11.90 -8.09 -2.77
CA GLU A 166 12.10 -6.91 -1.91
C GLU A 166 10.80 -6.31 -1.40
N ALA A 167 9.77 -6.24 -2.26
CA ALA A 167 8.47 -5.70 -1.88
C ALA A 167 7.85 -6.44 -0.67
N THR A 168 8.05 -7.76 -0.58
CA THR A 168 7.57 -8.56 0.55
C THR A 168 8.34 -8.25 1.83
N ILE A 169 9.65 -8.02 1.73
CA ILE A 169 10.47 -7.62 2.88
C ILE A 169 10.03 -6.25 3.39
N LEU A 170 9.87 -5.27 2.51
CA LEU A 170 9.43 -3.92 2.88
C LEU A 170 8.04 -3.95 3.53
N ALA A 171 7.12 -4.76 3.02
CA ALA A 171 5.79 -4.93 3.61
C ALA A 171 5.85 -5.55 5.01
N ARG A 172 6.65 -6.60 5.20
CA ARG A 172 6.86 -7.26 6.50
C ARG A 172 7.54 -6.36 7.53
N VAL A 173 8.53 -5.58 7.10
CA VAL A 173 9.17 -4.55 7.94
C VAL A 173 8.13 -3.50 8.32
N GLY A 174 7.30 -3.04 7.37
CA GLY A 174 6.21 -2.11 7.63
C GLY A 174 5.20 -2.64 8.65
N GLU A 175 4.76 -3.89 8.51
CA GLU A 175 3.88 -4.57 9.49
C GLU A 175 4.52 -4.62 10.89
N GLY A 176 5.81 -4.94 10.95
CA GLY A 176 6.59 -4.95 12.18
C GLY A 176 6.63 -3.58 12.86
N ILE A 177 6.85 -2.51 12.08
CA ILE A 177 6.85 -1.13 12.56
C ILE A 177 5.46 -0.76 13.10
N VAL A 178 4.40 -1.00 12.32
CA VAL A 178 3.00 -0.71 12.73
C VAL A 178 2.65 -1.42 14.04
N THR A 179 3.02 -2.69 14.16
CA THR A 179 2.75 -3.48 15.37
C THR A 179 3.49 -2.91 16.58
N THR A 180 4.76 -2.51 16.40
CA THR A 180 5.59 -2.03 17.51
C THR A 180 5.12 -0.65 17.99
N VAL A 181 4.86 0.27 17.06
CA VAL A 181 4.31 1.60 17.39
C VAL A 181 2.91 1.47 18.00
N GLY A 182 2.03 0.65 17.41
CA GLY A 182 0.68 0.42 17.94
C GLY A 182 0.63 -0.23 19.32
N SER A 183 1.67 -0.99 19.69
CA SER A 183 1.78 -1.58 21.02
C SER A 183 2.28 -0.59 22.09
N SER A 184 2.91 0.51 21.67
CA SER A 184 3.51 1.51 22.57
C SER A 184 2.44 2.34 23.29
N THR A 185 2.66 2.62 24.56
CA THR A 185 1.70 3.37 25.39
C THR A 185 1.62 4.84 25.00
N SER A 186 2.72 5.45 24.56
CA SER A 186 2.76 6.82 24.06
C SER A 186 3.74 6.98 22.91
N HIS A 187 3.45 7.91 22.00
CA HIS A 187 4.36 8.32 20.93
C HIS A 187 5.73 8.80 21.45
N LYS A 188 5.79 9.35 22.68
CA LYS A 188 7.04 9.84 23.29
C LYS A 188 8.08 8.73 23.47
N ILE A 189 7.65 7.53 23.87
CA ILE A 189 8.55 6.38 24.07
C ILE A 189 9.22 5.99 22.75
N VAL A 190 8.47 6.09 21.66
CA VAL A 190 8.98 5.80 20.32
C VAL A 190 9.99 6.86 19.86
N LEU A 191 9.74 8.13 20.16
CA LEU A 191 10.66 9.23 19.86
C LEU A 191 11.93 9.21 20.72
N GLU A 192 11.81 8.79 21.98
CA GLU A 192 12.95 8.65 22.90
C GLU A 192 13.90 7.53 22.47
N ASN A 193 13.37 6.45 21.88
CA ASN A 193 14.17 5.29 21.47
C ASN A 193 13.64 4.61 20.19
N PRO A 194 13.85 5.21 19.00
CA PRO A 194 13.39 4.64 17.73
C PRO A 194 14.06 3.30 17.41
N ASP A 195 15.27 3.05 17.89
CA ASP A 195 16.01 1.79 17.71
C ASP A 195 15.32 0.59 18.39
N ALA A 196 14.42 0.82 19.35
CA ALA A 196 13.62 -0.25 19.93
C ALA A 196 12.69 -0.89 18.88
N ILE A 197 12.25 -0.12 17.88
CA ILE A 197 11.45 -0.63 16.77
C ILE A 197 12.27 -1.64 15.98
N SER A 198 13.46 -1.25 15.51
CA SER A 198 14.27 -2.11 14.63
C SER A 198 14.64 -3.43 15.30
N LYS A 199 15.02 -3.41 16.58
CA LYS A 199 15.33 -4.64 17.35
C LYS A 199 14.13 -5.58 17.45
N THR A 200 12.96 -5.03 17.78
CA THR A 200 11.72 -5.83 17.91
C THR A 200 11.29 -6.43 16.57
N VAL A 201 11.48 -5.68 15.49
CA VAL A 201 11.14 -6.07 14.13
C VAL A 201 12.10 -7.12 13.58
N LEU A 202 13.40 -6.97 13.82
CA LEU A 202 14.43 -7.93 13.39
C LEU A 202 14.26 -9.30 14.07
N ASN A 203 13.88 -9.31 15.36
CA ASN A 203 13.66 -10.55 16.13
C ASN A 203 12.52 -11.44 15.60
N LYS A 204 11.64 -10.92 14.73
CA LYS A 204 10.51 -11.68 14.17
C LYS A 204 10.90 -12.56 12.97
N GLY A 205 12.16 -12.52 12.50
CA GLY A 205 12.62 -13.37 11.38
C GLY A 205 11.90 -13.06 10.06
N LEU A 206 11.88 -11.79 9.68
CA LEU A 206 11.12 -11.28 8.52
C LEU A 206 11.64 -11.78 7.17
N ASP A 207 12.85 -12.33 7.14
CA ASP A 207 13.57 -12.88 6.01
C ASP A 207 13.29 -14.38 5.77
N ALA A 208 12.38 -14.99 6.56
CA ALA A 208 11.95 -16.36 6.34
C ALA A 208 11.24 -16.51 4.98
N GLY A 209 11.82 -17.33 4.10
CA GLY A 209 11.28 -17.60 2.75
C GLY A 209 11.48 -16.49 1.73
N THR A 210 12.34 -15.50 2.01
CA THR A 210 12.68 -14.44 1.06
C THR A 210 13.97 -14.77 0.29
N ALA A 211 14.12 -14.13 -0.86
CA ALA A 211 15.31 -14.19 -1.69
C ALA A 211 16.50 -13.37 -1.12
N PHE A 212 16.26 -12.63 -0.03
CA PHE A 212 17.22 -11.78 0.64
C PHE A 212 17.26 -12.08 2.13
N GLU A 213 18.39 -11.74 2.75
CA GLU A 213 18.63 -11.79 4.18
C GLU A 213 18.82 -10.35 4.68
N ILE A 214 18.21 -10.03 5.83
CA ILE A 214 18.22 -8.70 6.41
C ILE A 214 19.40 -8.61 7.40
N LEU A 215 20.35 -7.71 7.16
CA LEU A 215 21.47 -7.48 8.07
C LEU A 215 21.09 -6.48 9.17
N SER A 216 20.49 -5.36 8.76
CA SER A 216 20.07 -4.29 9.66
C SER A 216 18.78 -3.65 9.20
N ILE A 217 18.03 -3.14 10.17
CA ILE A 217 16.92 -2.23 9.95
C ILE A 217 17.26 -1.00 10.77
N ASP A 218 17.39 0.15 10.13
CA ASP A 218 17.74 1.40 10.76
C ASP A 218 16.58 2.38 10.57
N ILE A 219 16.10 3.00 11.63
CA ILE A 219 15.03 4.01 11.51
C ILE A 219 15.66 5.30 11.00
N ALA A 220 15.28 5.74 9.81
CA ALA A 220 15.83 6.93 9.17
C ALA A 220 15.15 8.20 9.68
N ASP A 221 13.85 8.12 9.96
CA ASP A 221 13.01 9.27 10.28
C ASP A 221 11.76 8.85 11.05
N VAL A 222 11.34 9.67 12.03
CA VAL A 222 10.11 9.49 12.80
C VAL A 222 9.46 10.86 12.97
N ASP A 223 8.42 11.11 12.17
CA ASP A 223 7.66 12.35 12.24
C ASP A 223 6.38 12.16 13.06
N VAL A 224 6.02 13.18 13.84
CA VAL A 224 4.72 13.23 14.52
C VAL A 224 3.67 13.75 13.56
N GLY A 225 2.67 12.93 13.28
CA GLY A 225 1.55 13.23 12.39
C GLY A 225 0.37 13.86 13.13
N ARG A 226 -0.84 13.42 12.78
CA ARG A 226 -2.09 13.95 13.35
C ARG A 226 -2.44 13.29 14.69
N ASN A 227 -3.13 14.04 15.53
CA ASN A 227 -3.78 13.47 16.71
C ASN A 227 -5.12 12.84 16.31
N ILE A 228 -5.06 11.57 15.93
CA ILE A 228 -6.22 10.77 15.51
C ILE A 228 -7.19 10.60 16.69
N GLY A 229 -6.68 10.46 17.92
CA GLY A 229 -7.50 10.37 19.12
C GLY A 229 -8.42 11.58 19.30
N ALA A 230 -7.86 12.79 19.26
CA ALA A 230 -8.64 14.03 19.37
C ALA A 230 -9.60 14.21 18.18
N HIS A 231 -9.18 13.81 16.98
CA HIS A 231 -10.04 13.89 15.79
C HIS A 231 -11.25 12.96 15.91
N LEU A 232 -11.04 11.70 16.32
CA LEU A 232 -12.11 10.74 16.55
C LEU A 232 -13.05 11.19 17.67
N GLN A 233 -12.52 11.77 18.76
CA GLN A 233 -13.34 12.34 19.84
C GLN A 233 -14.21 13.51 19.34
N THR A 234 -13.67 14.37 18.49
CA THR A 234 -14.43 15.47 17.88
C THR A 234 -15.56 14.94 17.00
N LEU A 235 -15.27 13.95 16.16
CA LEU A 235 -16.27 13.30 15.30
C LEU A 235 -17.36 12.60 16.12
N GLN A 236 -16.99 11.94 17.21
CA GLN A 236 -17.94 11.32 18.14
C GLN A 236 -18.84 12.38 18.81
N ALA A 237 -18.26 13.47 19.31
CA ALA A 237 -19.04 14.55 19.92
C ALA A 237 -19.99 15.23 18.92
N GLU A 238 -19.58 15.39 17.67
CA GLU A 238 -20.43 15.92 16.60
C GLU A 238 -21.58 14.97 16.26
N ALA A 239 -21.30 13.66 16.17
CA ALA A 239 -22.34 12.65 16.00
C ALA A 239 -23.33 12.64 17.17
N ASP A 240 -22.85 12.69 18.41
CA ASP A 240 -23.69 12.73 19.62
C ASP A 240 -24.54 14.01 19.67
N LYS A 241 -23.98 15.16 19.28
CA LYS A 241 -24.71 16.42 19.15
C LYS A 241 -25.84 16.30 18.12
N ASN A 242 -25.57 15.71 16.96
CA ASN A 242 -26.57 15.53 15.91
C ASN A 242 -27.70 14.60 16.37
N ILE A 243 -27.39 13.51 17.08
CA ILE A 243 -28.40 12.61 17.67
C ILE A 243 -29.23 13.34 18.72
N ALA A 244 -28.58 14.11 19.59
CA ALA A 244 -29.26 14.89 20.62
C ALA A 244 -30.20 15.95 20.02
N GLN A 245 -29.75 16.63 18.95
CA GLN A 245 -30.57 17.59 18.22
C GLN A 245 -31.77 16.93 17.55
N ALA A 246 -31.58 15.81 16.85
CA ALA A 246 -32.66 15.06 16.22
C ALA A 246 -33.70 14.59 17.24
N LYS A 247 -33.26 14.09 18.40
CA LYS A 247 -34.15 13.65 19.49
C LYS A 247 -34.91 14.82 20.15
N ALA A 248 -34.27 15.99 20.25
CA ALA A 248 -34.93 17.20 20.74
C ALA A 248 -35.99 17.70 19.76
N GLU A 249 -35.72 17.62 18.46
CA GLU A 249 -36.67 17.96 17.39
C GLU A 249 -37.85 16.98 17.35
N GLU A 250 -37.58 15.68 17.45
CA GLU A 250 -38.61 14.63 17.54
C GLU A 250 -39.54 14.87 18.74
N ARG A 251 -38.99 15.19 19.92
CA ARG A 251 -39.78 15.54 21.11
C ARG A 251 -40.61 16.80 20.91
N ARG A 252 -40.07 17.82 20.26
CA ARG A 252 -40.82 19.04 19.94
C ARG A 252 -41.97 18.74 18.99
N ALA A 253 -41.72 17.95 17.94
CA ALA A 253 -42.75 17.53 17.00
C ALA A 253 -43.87 16.74 17.69
N MET A 254 -43.52 15.77 18.56
CA MET A 254 -44.50 15.04 19.36
C MET A 254 -45.28 15.92 20.34
N ALA A 255 -44.63 16.89 20.99
CA ALA A 255 -45.29 17.81 21.90
C ALA A 255 -46.30 18.69 21.16
N VAL A 256 -45.93 19.20 19.99
CA VAL A 256 -46.84 19.97 19.12
C VAL A 256 -48.00 19.08 18.64
N ALA A 257 -47.73 17.86 18.19
CA ALA A 257 -48.78 16.91 17.79
C ALA A 257 -49.77 16.65 18.93
N LYS A 258 -49.25 16.40 20.15
CA LYS A 258 -50.08 16.18 21.34
C LYS A 258 -50.86 17.42 21.76
N GLU A 259 -50.28 18.61 21.61
CA GLU A 259 -51.00 19.87 21.84
C GLU A 259 -52.15 20.03 20.84
N GLN A 260 -51.94 19.71 19.56
CA GLN A 260 -52.98 19.74 18.54
C GLN A 260 -54.07 18.69 18.80
N GLU A 261 -53.71 17.47 19.21
CA GLU A 261 -54.68 16.44 19.61
C GLU A 261 -55.54 16.90 20.80
N MET A 262 -54.94 17.48 21.84
CA MET A 262 -55.70 18.01 22.97
C MET A 262 -56.60 19.18 22.57
N ARG A 263 -56.12 20.09 21.71
CA ARG A 263 -56.95 21.17 21.18
C ARG A 263 -58.14 20.63 20.37
N ALA A 264 -57.93 19.62 19.53
CA ALA A 264 -59.00 18.98 18.78
C ALA A 264 -60.04 18.33 19.71
N ALA A 265 -59.60 17.63 20.76
CA ALA A 265 -60.50 17.03 21.75
C ALA A 265 -61.30 18.07 22.55
N VAL A 266 -60.68 19.21 22.90
CA VAL A 266 -61.39 20.33 23.54
C VAL A 266 -62.45 20.89 22.59
N VAL A 267 -62.11 21.11 21.32
CA VAL A 267 -63.07 21.61 20.31
C VAL A 267 -64.21 20.62 20.08
N GLU A 268 -63.93 19.31 20.04
CA GLU A 268 -64.96 18.27 19.93
C GLU A 268 -65.92 18.31 21.11
N SER A 269 -65.39 18.42 22.33
CA SER A 269 -66.18 18.56 23.57
C SER A 269 -66.99 19.86 23.59
N GLU A 270 -66.39 20.99 23.18
CA GLU A 270 -67.08 22.27 23.07
C GLU A 270 -68.20 22.22 22.03
N ALA A 271 -68.04 21.46 20.94
CA ALA A 271 -69.06 21.28 19.90
C ALA A 271 -70.28 20.49 20.37
N GLU A 272 -70.20 19.72 21.47
CA GLU A 272 -71.36 19.07 22.09
C GLU A 272 -72.33 20.09 22.71
N VAL A 273 -71.83 21.21 23.22
CA VAL A 273 -72.66 22.23 23.88
C VAL A 273 -73.65 22.89 22.90
N PRO A 274 -73.24 23.40 21.72
CA PRO A 274 -74.17 23.88 20.71
C PRO A 274 -75.15 22.80 20.22
N LYS A 275 -74.70 21.54 20.08
CA LYS A 275 -75.58 20.43 19.67
C LYS A 275 -76.66 20.16 20.72
N ALA A 276 -76.29 20.12 22.00
CA ALA A 276 -77.21 19.94 23.11
C ALA A 276 -78.17 21.15 23.24
N MET A 277 -77.68 22.37 23.04
CA MET A 277 -78.53 23.57 23.01
C MET A 277 -79.52 23.53 21.85
N ALA A 278 -79.08 23.17 20.64
CA ALA A 278 -79.96 23.00 19.48
C ALA A 278 -81.03 21.93 19.74
N TYR A 279 -80.66 20.85 20.43
CA TYR A 279 -81.60 19.81 20.86
C TYR A 279 -82.62 20.34 21.89
N ALA A 280 -82.18 21.11 22.90
CA ALA A 280 -83.05 21.71 23.91
C ALA A 280 -84.03 22.75 23.32
N LEU A 281 -83.58 23.56 22.36
CA LEU A 281 -84.43 24.48 21.58
C LEU A 281 -85.48 23.71 20.76
N ARG A 282 -85.10 22.59 20.14
CA ARG A 282 -86.00 21.75 19.33
C ARG A 282 -87.05 21.02 20.19
N GLU A 283 -86.69 20.55 21.38
CA GLU A 283 -87.62 19.92 22.34
C GLU A 283 -88.48 20.95 23.11
N GLY A 284 -88.25 22.25 22.92
CA GLY A 284 -89.00 23.32 23.60
C GLY A 284 -88.65 23.51 25.08
N LYS A 285 -87.51 22.98 25.54
CA LYS A 285 -87.01 23.13 26.92
C LYS A 285 -86.28 24.45 27.17
N LEU A 286 -85.95 25.19 26.12
CA LEU A 286 -85.29 26.49 26.17
C LEU A 286 -86.02 27.48 25.25
N GLY A 287 -86.46 28.61 25.80
CA GLY A 287 -87.24 29.62 25.08
C GLY A 287 -86.37 30.58 24.26
N ILE A 288 -86.98 31.25 23.28
CA ILE A 288 -86.29 32.23 22.43
C ILE A 288 -85.74 33.41 23.26
N MET A 289 -86.49 33.85 24.28
CA MET A 289 -86.01 34.92 25.17
C MET A 289 -84.83 34.47 26.05
N ASP A 290 -84.86 33.25 26.57
CA ASP A 290 -83.75 32.68 27.37
C ASP A 290 -82.44 32.60 26.55
N TYR A 291 -82.54 32.30 25.25
CA TYR A 291 -81.39 32.29 24.34
C TYR A 291 -80.79 33.68 24.12
N TYR A 292 -81.62 34.71 23.95
CA TYR A 292 -81.16 36.09 23.82
C TYR A 292 -80.54 36.62 25.11
N ASP A 293 -81.10 36.28 26.26
CA ASP A 293 -80.53 36.63 27.56
C ASP A 293 -79.16 35.97 27.76
N MET A 294 -79.02 34.69 27.39
CA MET A 294 -77.74 34.00 27.41
C MET A 294 -76.72 34.66 26.47
N GLN A 295 -77.10 35.04 25.25
CA GLN A 295 -76.22 35.75 24.32
C GLN A 295 -75.75 37.09 24.88
N ASN A 296 -76.63 37.84 25.54
CA ASN A 296 -76.27 39.11 26.17
C ASN A 296 -75.23 38.93 27.27
N VAL A 297 -75.40 37.92 28.14
CA VAL A 297 -74.42 37.61 29.20
C VAL A 297 -73.08 37.17 28.62
N ILE A 298 -73.07 36.39 27.53
CA ILE A 298 -71.84 35.99 26.84
C ILE A 298 -71.15 37.21 26.20
N ALA A 299 -71.91 38.11 25.57
CA ALA A 299 -71.39 39.33 24.96
C ALA A 299 -70.74 40.25 26.01
N ASP A 300 -71.40 40.45 27.15
CA ASP A 300 -70.87 41.21 28.28
C ASP A 300 -69.60 40.58 28.86
N THR A 301 -69.57 39.25 28.97
CA THR A 301 -68.39 38.51 29.44
C THR A 301 -67.22 38.63 28.46
N SER A 302 -67.49 38.52 27.16
CA SER A 302 -66.49 38.69 26.09
C SER A 302 -65.90 40.11 26.10
N MET A 303 -66.76 41.13 26.21
CA MET A 303 -66.36 42.53 26.35
C MET A 303 -65.47 42.74 27.58
N ARG A 304 -65.89 42.24 28.75
CA ARG A 304 -65.09 42.31 29.99
C ARG A 304 -63.74 41.60 29.88
N SER A 305 -63.70 40.41 29.28
CA SER A 305 -62.46 39.65 29.09
C SER A 305 -61.48 40.35 28.15
N SER A 306 -61.99 41.00 27.10
CA SER A 306 -61.21 41.77 26.14
C SER A 306 -60.61 43.02 26.77
N ILE A 307 -61.38 43.73 27.61
CA ILE A 307 -60.91 44.87 28.40
C ILE A 307 -59.83 44.43 29.39
N SER A 308 -60.02 43.30 30.07
CA SER A 308 -59.02 42.74 31.01
C SER A 308 -57.72 42.36 30.31
N LYS A 309 -57.75 41.74 29.11
CA LYS A 309 -56.55 41.43 28.33
C LYS A 309 -55.83 42.67 27.81
N ALA A 310 -56.56 43.74 27.48
CA ALA A 310 -55.97 45.02 27.07
C ALA A 310 -55.21 45.72 28.23
N GLY A 311 -55.61 45.47 29.48
CA GLY A 311 -54.95 45.98 30.68
C GLY A 311 -53.64 45.27 31.07
N THR A 312 -53.39 44.06 30.55
CA THR A 312 -52.24 43.21 30.93
C THR A 312 -51.18 43.11 29.82
N LYS A 313 -50.89 44.20 29.10
CA LYS A 313 -49.65 44.29 28.31
C LYS A 313 -48.49 44.61 29.25
N PRO A 314 -47.47 43.74 29.41
CA PRO A 314 -46.22 44.15 30.03
C PRO A 314 -45.59 45.23 29.14
N GLN A 315 -45.24 46.37 29.72
CA GLN A 315 -44.31 47.30 29.07
C GLN A 315 -43.01 46.55 28.83
N THR A 316 -42.72 46.23 27.56
CA THR A 316 -41.37 45.90 27.13
C THR A 316 -40.49 47.13 27.41
N LEU A 317 -39.72 47.06 28.50
CA LEU A 317 -38.58 47.93 28.74
C LEU A 317 -37.60 47.71 27.58
N THR A 318 -37.63 48.62 26.61
CA THR A 318 -36.56 48.81 25.65
C THR A 318 -35.36 49.37 26.41
N THR A 319 -34.46 48.50 26.88
CA THR A 319 -33.06 48.90 27.14
C THR A 319 -32.38 49.08 25.79
N ASP A 320 -32.50 50.29 25.25
CA ASP A 320 -31.52 50.85 24.32
C ASP A 320 -30.19 51.01 25.08
N ASN A 321 -29.31 50.03 24.98
CA ASN A 321 -27.88 50.22 25.23
C ASN A 321 -27.13 50.10 23.91
N LYS A 322 -26.92 51.25 23.27
CA LYS A 322 -25.82 51.48 22.35
C LYS A 322 -24.53 51.60 23.16
N GLU A 323 -23.71 50.56 23.15
CA GLU A 323 -22.26 50.65 23.24
C GLU A 323 -21.72 49.74 22.13
N LYS A 324 -21.31 50.28 20.98
CA LYS A 324 -19.93 50.75 20.69
C LYS A 324 -18.86 49.73 21.08
N GLN A 325 -18.06 49.38 20.06
CA GLN A 325 -16.66 48.94 20.14
C GLN A 325 -16.49 47.51 20.68
N ASN A 326 -15.73 46.59 20.10
CA ASN A 326 -14.59 46.66 19.20
C ASN A 326 -14.34 45.24 18.64
N GLN A 327 -13.67 45.19 17.48
CA GLN A 327 -12.74 44.13 17.03
C GLN A 327 -13.27 42.72 16.81
#